data_AF-D0SJY3-F1
#
_entry.id   AF-D0SJY3-F1
#
_cell.length_a   1.000
_cell.length_b   1.000
_cell.length_c   1.000
_cell.angle_alpha   90.00
_cell.angle_beta   90.00
_cell.angle_gamma   90.00
#
_symmetry.space_group_name_H-M   'P 1'
#
loop_
_entity.id
_entity.type
_entity.pdbx_description
1 polymer ?
#
loop_
_entity_poly.entity_id
_entity_poly.type
_entity_poly.pdbx_seq_one_letter_code
_entity_poly.pdbx_strand_id
1 'polypeptide(L)'
;MTEQSPEYLSDIEILDILQSMKKDELDVEAKEIIRNGGKVGRQEAHKNALVALNNSFEEKFVEAVTLALGLNAGQAKKIRYKKDRIRILKVRGIDYLAIDGAETAQVLSQVSQAITREDAIVTEGLHNIFPFWKEGWPMVQFDNAYKILSEDILIHYQATLDELISLYGGN
;
A
#
# COMPACT_ATOMS: atom_id res chain seq x y z
N MET A 1 21.31 -29.87 -24.37
CA MET A 1 21.41 -29.02 -23.17
C MET A 1 19.99 -28.82 -22.69
N THR A 2 19.66 -29.39 -21.53
CA THR A 2 18.36 -29.27 -20.88
C THR A 2 18.09 -27.80 -20.56
N GLU A 3 16.99 -27.27 -21.08
CA GLU A 3 16.43 -26.00 -20.61
C GLU A 3 16.11 -26.18 -19.13
N GLN A 4 16.81 -25.44 -18.27
CA GLN A 4 16.43 -25.30 -16.88
C GLN A 4 15.08 -24.60 -16.86
N SER A 5 14.02 -25.33 -16.51
CA SER A 5 12.78 -24.72 -16.07
C SER A 5 13.12 -23.74 -14.93
N PRO A 6 12.59 -22.51 -14.94
CA PRO A 6 12.66 -21.66 -13.74
C PRO A 6 12.12 -22.47 -12.57
N GLU A 7 12.88 -22.61 -11.49
CA GLU A 7 12.38 -23.22 -10.26
C GLU A 7 11.21 -22.34 -9.77
N TYR A 8 9.99 -22.80 -10.01
CA TYR A 8 8.80 -22.21 -9.42
C TYR A 8 8.75 -22.64 -7.96
N LEU A 9 8.58 -21.68 -7.05
CA LEU A 9 8.36 -21.95 -5.63
C LEU A 9 7.15 -22.86 -5.47
N SER A 10 7.26 -23.81 -4.55
CA SER A 10 6.14 -24.65 -4.14
C SER A 10 5.12 -23.86 -3.31
N ASP A 11 3.89 -24.36 -3.24
CA ASP A 11 2.80 -23.74 -2.48
C ASP A 11 3.17 -23.53 -1.00
N ILE A 12 3.96 -24.44 -0.40
CA ILE A 12 4.41 -24.32 0.99
C ILE A 12 5.47 -23.25 1.16
N GLU A 13 6.39 -23.09 0.20
CA GLU A 13 7.38 -22.01 0.22
C GLU A 13 6.71 -20.64 0.05
N ILE A 14 5.71 -20.55 -0.85
CA ILE A 14 4.92 -19.33 -1.02
C ILE A 14 4.18 -19.00 0.29
N LEU A 15 3.53 -19.99 0.91
CA LEU A 15 2.84 -19.82 2.17
C LEU A 15 3.78 -19.32 3.28
N ASP A 16 4.96 -19.93 3.43
CA ASP A 16 5.96 -19.53 4.43
C ASP A 16 6.44 -18.08 4.22
N ILE A 17 6.67 -17.69 2.97
CA ILE A 17 7.05 -16.30 2.62
C ILE A 17 5.91 -15.34 2.98
N LEU A 18 4.68 -15.61 2.55
CA LEU A 18 3.53 -14.75 2.87
C LEU A 18 3.30 -14.61 4.38
N GLN A 19 3.44 -15.71 5.14
CA GLN A 19 3.36 -15.67 6.60
C GLN A 19 4.49 -14.84 7.22
N SER A 20 5.70 -14.90 6.65
CA SER A 20 6.81 -14.06 7.11
C SER A 20 6.56 -12.57 6.86
N MET A 21 5.92 -12.22 5.74
CA MET A 21 5.56 -10.84 5.37
C MET A 21 4.57 -10.21 6.35
N LYS A 22 3.79 -11.00 7.11
CA LYS A 22 2.96 -10.46 8.20
C LYS A 22 3.76 -9.76 9.30
N LYS A 23 5.07 -10.00 9.37
CA LYS A 23 5.98 -9.33 10.32
C LYS A 23 6.57 -8.02 9.76
N ASP A 24 6.26 -7.67 8.52
CA ASP A 24 6.77 -6.44 7.91
C ASP A 24 6.22 -5.20 8.64
N GLU A 25 7.12 -4.26 8.93
CA GLU A 25 6.77 -2.92 9.38
C GLU A 25 6.79 -1.97 8.17
N LEU A 26 5.62 -1.47 7.78
CA LEU A 26 5.49 -0.63 6.58
C LEU A 26 6.04 0.79 6.77
N ASP A 27 6.14 1.27 8.01
CA ASP A 27 6.33 2.68 8.33
C ASP A 27 7.72 3.01 8.91
N VAL A 28 8.69 2.09 8.80
CA VAL A 28 10.05 2.28 9.33
C VAL A 28 10.71 3.54 8.76
N GLU A 29 10.73 3.68 7.43
CA GLU A 29 11.29 4.85 6.76
C GLU A 29 10.51 6.12 7.12
N ALA A 30 9.18 6.03 7.14
CA ALA A 30 8.30 7.16 7.46
C ALA A 30 8.55 7.70 8.88
N LYS A 31 8.69 6.81 9.87
CA LYS A 31 9.07 7.13 11.26
C LYS A 31 10.44 7.82 11.32
N GLU A 32 11.41 7.34 10.54
CA GLU A 32 12.73 7.95 10.48
C GLU A 32 12.69 9.37 9.89
N ILE A 33 11.95 9.58 8.81
CA ILE A 33 11.72 10.91 8.22
C ILE A 33 11.13 11.88 9.25
N ILE A 34 10.09 11.45 9.97
CA ILE A 34 9.43 12.26 11.02
C ILE A 34 10.43 12.61 12.12
N ARG A 35 11.21 11.64 12.59
CA ARG A 35 12.23 11.85 13.62
C ARG A 35 13.27 12.88 13.19
N ASN A 36 13.76 12.77 11.96
CA ASN A 36 14.82 13.63 11.43
C ASN A 36 14.34 15.06 11.15
N GLY A 37 13.05 15.26 10.87
CA GLY A 37 12.47 16.59 10.63
C GLY A 37 12.42 17.52 11.84
N GLY A 38 12.39 16.96 13.06
CA GLY A 38 12.32 17.73 14.29
C GLY A 38 11.12 18.69 14.36
N LYS A 39 11.21 19.73 15.21
CA LYS A 39 10.10 20.66 15.45
C LYS A 39 9.85 21.62 14.27
N VAL A 40 10.92 22.13 13.66
CA VAL A 40 10.85 23.16 12.60
C VAL A 40 10.43 22.55 11.26
N GLY A 41 10.91 21.33 10.94
CA GLY A 41 10.58 20.61 9.71
C GLY A 41 9.36 19.70 9.83
N ARG A 42 8.59 19.76 10.92
CA ARG A 42 7.55 18.77 11.23
C ARG A 42 6.53 18.58 10.11
N GLN A 43 6.05 19.65 9.49
CA GLN A 43 5.03 19.56 8.42
C GLN A 43 5.60 18.87 7.17
N GLU A 44 6.77 19.32 6.69
CA GLU A 44 7.41 18.72 5.51
C GLU A 44 7.82 17.26 5.77
N ALA A 45 8.24 16.95 6.99
CA ALA A 45 8.58 15.59 7.38
C ALA A 45 7.35 14.66 7.34
N HIS A 46 6.19 15.07 7.86
CA HIS A 46 4.98 14.24 7.79
C HIS A 46 4.45 14.11 6.36
N LYS A 47 4.57 15.15 5.55
CA LYS A 47 4.27 15.11 4.11
C LYS A 47 5.13 14.06 3.40
N ASN A 48 6.45 14.07 3.63
CA ASN A 48 7.36 13.08 3.05
C ASN A 48 7.13 11.66 3.63
N ALA A 49 6.76 11.56 4.90
CA ALA A 49 6.43 10.29 5.55
C ALA A 49 5.19 9.62 4.95
N LEU A 50 4.17 10.39 4.55
CA LEU A 50 3.00 9.87 3.82
C LEU A 50 3.40 9.28 2.46
N VAL A 51 4.30 9.93 1.73
CA VAL A 51 4.82 9.42 0.46
C VAL A 51 5.64 8.14 0.67
N ALA A 52 6.51 8.12 1.68
CA ALA A 52 7.32 6.94 2.03
C ALA A 52 6.43 5.75 2.44
N LEU A 53 5.41 5.98 3.28
CA LEU A 53 4.44 4.97 3.68
C LEU A 53 3.71 4.38 2.45
N ASN A 54 3.27 5.23 1.52
CA ASN A 54 2.61 4.77 0.30
C ASN A 54 3.55 3.90 -0.55
N ASN A 55 4.80 4.30 -0.71
CA ASN A 55 5.77 3.55 -1.51
C ASN A 55 6.06 2.19 -0.89
N SER A 56 6.31 2.15 0.41
CA SER A 56 6.54 0.92 1.18
C SER A 56 5.34 -0.03 1.07
N PHE A 57 4.13 0.47 1.31
CA PHE A 57 2.91 -0.32 1.14
C PHE A 57 2.77 -0.87 -0.29
N GLU A 58 2.89 -0.02 -1.32
CA GLU A 58 2.71 -0.44 -2.71
C GLU A 58 3.77 -1.44 -3.16
N GLU A 59 5.03 -1.30 -2.72
CA GLU A 59 6.09 -2.27 -3.00
C GLU A 59 5.78 -3.63 -2.40
N LYS A 60 5.44 -3.66 -1.11
CA LYS A 60 5.11 -4.89 -0.38
C LYS A 60 3.83 -5.56 -0.88
N PHE A 61 2.82 -4.77 -1.19
CA PHE A 61 1.58 -5.26 -1.79
C PHE A 61 1.84 -5.90 -3.16
N VAL A 62 2.61 -5.22 -4.04
CA VAL A 62 2.95 -5.77 -5.36
C VAL A 62 3.75 -7.05 -5.22
N GLU A 63 4.72 -7.10 -4.31
CA GLU A 63 5.51 -8.30 -4.01
C GLU A 63 4.62 -9.47 -3.59
N ALA A 64 3.78 -9.28 -2.58
CA ALA A 64 2.89 -10.32 -2.05
C ALA A 64 1.92 -10.85 -3.12
N VAL A 65 1.25 -9.96 -3.85
CA VAL A 65 0.28 -10.37 -4.88
C VAL A 65 0.98 -11.01 -6.08
N THR A 66 2.17 -10.54 -6.46
CA THR A 66 2.94 -11.14 -7.55
C THR A 66 3.37 -12.55 -7.21
N LEU A 67 3.86 -12.75 -5.98
CA LEU A 67 4.23 -14.06 -5.46
C LEU A 67 3.02 -15.01 -5.41
N ALA A 68 1.95 -14.61 -4.71
CA ALA A 68 0.78 -15.43 -4.47
C ALA A 68 -0.02 -15.77 -5.75
N LEU A 69 0.03 -14.93 -6.78
CA LEU A 69 -0.72 -15.17 -8.00
C LEU A 69 0.15 -15.58 -9.18
N GLY A 70 1.47 -15.68 -9.00
CA GLY A 70 2.44 -15.99 -10.07
C GLY A 70 2.35 -14.97 -11.20
N LEU A 71 2.26 -13.68 -10.88
CA LEU A 71 2.08 -12.63 -11.89
C LEU A 71 3.35 -12.44 -12.71
N ASN A 72 3.19 -12.27 -14.03
CA ASN A 72 4.31 -11.84 -14.87
C ASN A 72 4.62 -10.34 -14.66
N ALA A 73 5.79 -9.89 -15.14
CA ALA A 73 6.24 -8.50 -14.98
C ALA A 73 5.22 -7.45 -15.49
N GLY A 74 4.48 -7.75 -16.56
CA GLY A 74 3.45 -6.86 -17.09
C GLY A 74 2.23 -6.74 -16.17
N GLN A 75 1.80 -7.84 -15.56
CA GLN A 75 0.72 -7.87 -14.57
C GLN A 75 1.14 -7.22 -13.26
N ALA A 76 2.36 -7.51 -12.77
CA ALA A 76 2.94 -6.92 -11.57
C ALA A 76 3.01 -5.38 -11.66
N LYS A 77 3.36 -4.83 -12.83
CA LYS A 77 3.33 -3.37 -13.03
C LYS A 77 1.92 -2.79 -12.95
N LYS A 78 0.92 -3.54 -13.41
CA LYS A 78 -0.47 -3.08 -13.48
C LYS A 78 -1.18 -3.14 -12.13
N ILE A 79 -0.80 -4.03 -11.21
CA ILE A 79 -1.47 -4.17 -9.91
C ILE A 79 -1.46 -2.87 -9.08
N ARG A 80 -0.55 -1.94 -9.36
CA ARG A 80 -0.52 -0.60 -8.74
C ARG A 80 -1.76 0.23 -9.08
N TYR A 81 -2.43 -0.02 -10.20
CA TYR A 81 -3.62 0.73 -10.62
C TYR A 81 -4.90 0.10 -10.06
N LYS A 82 -5.78 0.93 -9.47
CA LYS A 82 -7.05 0.51 -8.84
C LYS A 82 -7.86 -0.48 -9.69
N LYS A 83 -8.11 -0.15 -10.95
CA LYS A 83 -8.90 -0.98 -11.87
C LYS A 83 -8.26 -2.36 -12.10
N ASP A 84 -6.94 -2.38 -12.26
CA ASP A 84 -6.20 -3.60 -12.55
C ASP A 84 -6.06 -4.48 -11.29
N ARG A 85 -5.82 -3.93 -10.09
CA ARG A 85 -5.82 -4.73 -8.84
C ARG A 85 -7.13 -5.43 -8.58
N ILE A 86 -8.25 -4.71 -8.70
CA ILE A 86 -9.59 -5.28 -8.50
C ILE A 86 -9.79 -6.43 -9.49
N ARG A 87 -9.46 -6.22 -10.78
CA ARG A 87 -9.63 -7.25 -11.81
C ARG A 87 -8.74 -8.46 -11.57
N ILE A 88 -7.46 -8.26 -11.23
CA ILE A 88 -6.49 -9.35 -11.07
C ILE A 88 -6.84 -10.20 -9.85
N LEU A 89 -7.15 -9.58 -8.71
CA LEU A 89 -7.53 -10.30 -7.48
C LEU A 89 -8.86 -11.04 -7.66
N LYS A 90 -9.84 -10.42 -8.33
CA LYS A 90 -11.15 -11.04 -8.59
C LYS A 90 -11.07 -12.33 -9.41
N VAL A 91 -10.11 -12.45 -10.32
CA VAL A 91 -9.88 -13.70 -11.08
C VAL A 91 -9.54 -14.88 -10.15
N ARG A 92 -9.04 -14.60 -8.95
CA ARG A 92 -8.71 -15.58 -7.92
C ARG A 92 -9.74 -15.65 -6.80
N GLY A 93 -10.91 -15.03 -6.98
CA GLY A 93 -12.00 -15.05 -6.00
C GLY A 93 -11.89 -14.00 -4.90
N ILE A 94 -10.86 -13.16 -4.91
CA ILE A 94 -10.65 -12.12 -3.88
C ILE A 94 -11.35 -10.83 -4.32
N ASP A 95 -12.32 -10.36 -3.53
CA ASP A 95 -12.92 -9.04 -3.72
C ASP A 95 -12.12 -7.97 -2.98
N TYR A 96 -11.19 -7.32 -3.70
CA TYR A 96 -10.31 -6.31 -3.12
C TYR A 96 -11.05 -5.18 -2.38
N LEU A 97 -12.24 -4.79 -2.85
CA LEU A 97 -12.99 -3.70 -2.22
C LEU A 97 -13.68 -4.13 -0.93
N ALA A 98 -13.79 -5.44 -0.68
CA ALA A 98 -14.31 -6.00 0.57
C ALA A 98 -13.22 -6.19 1.64
N ILE A 99 -11.95 -6.06 1.27
CA ILE A 99 -10.83 -6.13 2.22
C ILE A 99 -10.81 -4.87 3.07
N ASP A 100 -10.71 -5.05 4.40
CA ASP A 100 -10.66 -3.95 5.35
C ASP A 100 -9.55 -2.94 4.99
N GLY A 101 -9.84 -1.64 5.11
CA GLY A 101 -8.90 -0.57 4.77
C GLY A 101 -8.62 -0.33 3.27
N ALA A 102 -9.33 -0.96 2.33
CA ALA A 102 -9.15 -0.73 0.89
C ALA A 102 -9.44 0.72 0.47
N GLU A 103 -10.41 1.37 1.10
CA GLU A 103 -10.68 2.81 0.90
C GLU A 103 -9.53 3.66 1.44
N THR A 104 -8.99 3.32 2.63
CA THR A 104 -7.87 4.05 3.21
C THR A 104 -6.59 3.93 2.38
N ALA A 105 -6.32 2.77 1.79
CA ALA A 105 -5.24 2.58 0.81
C ALA A 105 -5.42 3.47 -0.42
N GLN A 106 -6.65 3.63 -0.90
CA GLN A 106 -6.95 4.54 -1.99
C GLN A 106 -6.71 6.00 -1.60
N VAL A 107 -7.12 6.40 -0.40
CA VAL A 107 -6.87 7.76 0.14
C VAL A 107 -5.37 8.02 0.23
N LEU A 108 -4.58 7.11 0.80
CA LEU A 108 -3.13 7.26 0.90
C LEU A 108 -2.48 7.43 -0.48
N SER A 109 -2.90 6.63 -1.46
CA SER A 109 -2.43 6.74 -2.85
C SER A 109 -2.71 8.12 -3.46
N GLN A 110 -3.94 8.64 -3.28
CA GLN A 110 -4.32 9.97 -3.74
C GLN A 110 -3.55 11.08 -3.03
N VAL A 111 -3.31 10.95 -1.72
CA VAL A 111 -2.50 11.90 -0.95
C VAL A 111 -1.06 11.93 -1.45
N SER A 112 -0.44 10.76 -1.65
CA SER A 112 0.93 10.65 -2.19
C SER A 112 1.03 11.26 -3.59
N GLN A 113 0.04 11.00 -4.46
CA GLN A 113 -0.02 11.61 -5.79
C GLN A 113 -0.14 13.13 -5.70
N ALA A 114 -1.07 13.66 -4.90
CA ALA A 114 -1.27 15.09 -4.78
C ALA A 114 -0.03 15.79 -4.21
N ILE A 115 0.67 15.17 -3.26
CA ILE A 115 1.96 15.67 -2.74
C ILE A 115 3.04 15.73 -3.83
N THR A 116 3.15 14.68 -4.64
CA THR A 116 4.26 14.53 -5.60
C THR A 116 4.03 15.20 -6.96
N ARG A 117 2.77 15.45 -7.32
CA ARG A 117 2.39 15.93 -8.66
C ARG A 117 1.58 17.22 -8.68
N GLU A 118 0.97 17.59 -7.56
CA GLU A 118 -0.07 18.61 -7.50
C GLU A 118 0.19 19.62 -6.38
N ASP A 119 1.47 19.82 -6.03
CA ASP A 119 1.94 20.76 -5.01
C ASP A 119 1.20 20.63 -3.66
N ALA A 120 0.80 19.41 -3.33
CA ALA A 120 -0.01 19.07 -2.16
C ALA A 120 -1.36 19.83 -2.10
N ILE A 121 -1.95 20.18 -3.24
CA ILE A 121 -3.30 20.74 -3.33
C ILE A 121 -4.33 19.62 -3.15
N VAL A 122 -5.37 19.89 -2.37
CA VAL A 122 -6.50 18.97 -2.16
C VAL A 122 -7.31 18.87 -3.45
N THR A 123 -7.40 17.65 -3.98
CA THR A 123 -8.24 17.32 -5.14
C THR A 123 -9.69 17.06 -4.74
N GLU A 124 -10.60 17.01 -5.73
CA GLU A 124 -12.00 16.61 -5.53
C GLU A 124 -12.12 15.29 -4.73
N GLY A 125 -11.32 14.29 -5.07
CA GLY A 125 -11.33 12.98 -4.39
C GLY A 125 -10.81 13.00 -2.95
N LEU A 126 -10.12 14.07 -2.54
CA LEU A 126 -9.62 14.27 -1.18
C LEU A 126 -10.46 15.29 -0.39
N HIS A 127 -11.46 15.89 -1.03
CA HIS A 127 -12.28 16.93 -0.43
C HIS A 127 -13.05 16.40 0.79
N ASN A 128 -12.89 17.07 1.94
CA ASN A 128 -13.52 16.70 3.22
C ASN A 128 -13.17 15.30 3.77
N ILE A 129 -12.20 14.58 3.18
CA ILE A 129 -11.71 13.31 3.74
C ILE A 129 -11.10 13.54 5.13
N PHE A 130 -10.38 14.64 5.30
CA PHE A 130 -9.97 15.15 6.60
C PHE A 130 -10.68 16.47 6.91
N PRO A 131 -10.94 16.80 8.20
CA PRO A 131 -11.80 17.92 8.59
C PRO A 131 -11.43 19.29 8.00
N PHE A 132 -10.16 19.49 7.65
CA PHE A 132 -9.63 20.78 7.16
C PHE A 132 -9.30 20.79 5.67
N TRP A 133 -9.51 19.68 4.96
CA TRP A 133 -9.15 19.59 3.54
C TRP A 133 -10.29 20.08 2.66
N LYS A 134 -10.02 21.16 1.92
CA LYS A 134 -10.97 21.80 1.00
C LYS A 134 -10.40 21.80 -0.40
N GLU A 135 -11.21 21.41 -1.39
CA GLU A 135 -10.76 21.30 -2.78
C GLU A 135 -10.16 22.63 -3.26
N GLY A 136 -9.01 22.55 -3.94
CA GLY A 136 -8.27 23.72 -4.44
C GLY A 136 -7.43 24.43 -3.38
N TRP A 137 -7.44 23.98 -2.12
CA TRP A 137 -6.59 24.51 -1.05
C TRP A 137 -5.41 23.56 -0.76
N PRO A 138 -4.29 24.07 -0.21
CA PRO A 138 -3.21 23.21 0.27
C PRO A 138 -3.68 22.23 1.35
N MET A 139 -3.21 20.99 1.28
CA MET A 139 -3.35 20.02 2.36
C MET A 139 -2.63 20.53 3.62
N VAL A 140 -3.24 20.26 4.77
CA VAL A 140 -2.73 20.67 6.10
C VAL A 140 -2.91 19.54 7.11
N GLN A 141 -2.26 19.64 8.27
CA GLN A 141 -2.33 18.64 9.34
C GLN A 141 -1.87 17.25 8.88
N PHE A 142 -0.76 17.21 8.14
CA PHE A 142 -0.16 15.96 7.67
C PHE A 142 0.18 14.99 8.81
N ASP A 143 0.40 15.48 10.03
CA ASP A 143 0.63 14.65 11.20
C ASP A 143 -0.62 13.89 11.66
N ASN A 144 -1.78 14.54 11.64
CA ASN A 144 -3.04 13.86 11.92
C ASN A 144 -3.40 12.87 10.80
N ALA A 145 -3.22 13.27 9.54
CA ALA A 145 -3.44 12.38 8.40
C ALA A 145 -2.52 11.16 8.45
N TYR A 146 -1.23 11.37 8.72
CA TYR A 146 -0.26 10.27 8.88
C TYR A 146 -0.67 9.30 9.97
N LYS A 147 -1.04 9.78 11.16
CA LYS A 147 -1.41 8.92 12.29
C LYS A 147 -2.56 7.99 11.93
N ILE A 148 -3.60 8.51 11.29
CA ILE A 148 -4.78 7.74 10.87
C ILE A 148 -4.38 6.73 9.79
N LEU A 149 -3.71 7.21 8.73
CA LEU A 149 -3.37 6.39 7.58
C LEU A 149 -2.35 5.29 7.91
N SER A 150 -1.35 5.54 8.78
CA SER A 150 -0.35 4.52 9.11
C SER A 150 -0.92 3.29 9.80
N GLU A 151 -1.92 3.48 10.66
CA GLU A 151 -2.56 2.39 11.39
C GLU A 151 -3.45 1.56 10.43
N ASP A 152 -4.32 2.24 9.67
CA ASP A 152 -5.25 1.59 8.74
C ASP A 152 -4.55 0.85 7.59
N ILE A 153 -3.42 1.39 7.10
CA ILE A 153 -2.67 0.78 6.00
C ILE A 153 -2.01 -0.52 6.42
N LEU A 154 -1.53 -0.59 7.68
CA LEU A 154 -1.04 -1.84 8.25
C LEU A 154 -2.18 -2.87 8.35
N ILE A 155 -3.36 -2.46 8.82
CA ILE A 155 -4.55 -3.33 8.87
C ILE A 155 -4.89 -3.86 7.48
N HIS A 156 -4.95 -2.98 6.48
CA HIS A 156 -5.25 -3.36 5.10
C HIS A 156 -4.23 -4.34 4.52
N TYR A 157 -2.94 -4.11 4.78
CA TYR A 157 -1.88 -5.00 4.31
C TYR A 157 -1.99 -6.38 4.96
N GLN A 158 -2.23 -6.46 6.27
CA GLN A 158 -2.44 -7.73 6.97
C GLN A 158 -3.68 -8.48 6.44
N ALA A 159 -4.80 -7.78 6.27
CA ALA A 159 -6.03 -8.37 5.72
C ALA A 159 -5.83 -8.86 4.28
N THR A 160 -5.04 -8.13 3.47
CA THR A 160 -4.66 -8.59 2.13
C THR A 160 -3.81 -9.86 2.19
N LEU A 161 -2.83 -9.92 3.09
CA LEU A 161 -2.01 -11.12 3.26
C LEU A 161 -2.87 -12.32 3.68
N ASP A 162 -3.84 -12.13 4.57
CA ASP A 162 -4.76 -13.19 4.99
C ASP A 162 -5.57 -13.76 3.81
N GLU A 163 -6.11 -12.90 2.94
CA GLU A 163 -6.78 -13.33 1.72
C GLU A 163 -5.84 -14.12 0.78
N LEU A 164 -4.59 -13.67 0.62
CA LEU A 164 -3.60 -14.36 -0.22
C LEU A 164 -3.17 -15.71 0.37
N ILE A 165 -2.96 -15.77 1.69
CA ILE A 165 -2.59 -16.97 2.44
C ILE A 165 -3.71 -18.03 2.35
N SER A 166 -4.97 -17.61 2.36
CA SER A 166 -6.12 -18.51 2.25
C SER A 166 -6.13 -19.33 0.95
N LEU A 167 -5.55 -18.79 -0.13
CA LEU A 167 -5.40 -19.50 -1.41
C LEU A 167 -4.55 -20.77 -1.30
N TYR A 168 -3.67 -20.82 -0.29
CA TYR A 168 -2.72 -21.90 -0.04
C TYR A 168 -3.11 -22.75 1.19
N GLY A 169 -4.30 -22.53 1.75
CA GLY A 169 -4.81 -23.29 2.90
C GLY A 169 -4.27 -22.85 4.26
N GLY A 170 -3.70 -21.64 4.38
CA GLY A 170 -3.42 -21.04 5.69
C GLY A 170 -4.69 -20.48 6.33
N ASN A 171 -4.80 -20.64 7.66
CA ASN A 171 -5.87 -20.08 8.50
C ASN A 171 -5.40 -18.85 9.26
#